data_AF-Q3A790-F1
#
_entry.id   AF-Q3A790-F1
#
_cell.length_a   1.000
_cell.length_b   1.000
_cell.length_c   1.000
_cell.angle_alpha   90.00
_cell.angle_beta   90.00
_cell.angle_gamma   90.00
#
_symmetry.space_group_name_H-M   'P 1'
#
loop_
_entity.id
_entity.type
_entity.pdbx_description
1 polymer ?
#
loop_
_entity_poly.entity_id
_entity_poly.type
_entity_poly.pdbx_seq_one_letter_code
_entity_poly.pdbx_strand_id
1 'polypeptide(L)'
;MRIILTTLHSKFVHTSLALPLLAAYCRHPQRTLLIREYTLHEPKETVLAALLAEQPDVIAFSVYIWNRTATLELADALAVARPGLRIILGGPEVSFDGPELFARHPGIAAVVRGEGETPLRALLDAWLHEKSPENIARLSWRDGERVHSGPDGPLLAELDDIPSPFNLDLVDLSRGLVYLETSRGCPYRCAFCMSALDTRVRSYSMPRIQTDLLYLITREVPCIKLVDRTFNYDAERARDIFQFILENNRTSRFHFEIGAHLLDDATLSLLEQAPPDTFQFEIGVQSTLPKTLEAISRETSLEKLEANVLRLRRADNIHLHLDLIAGLPGQGSASFLESVDRVMELRPHHLQLEPVKLLPGAPLRRNAASLGLRFDPHPPYGVLKTPDLTFEELERLRGIGRLLDLTWNAERLQEFLELLSALYGSLSKALKALESFWRKQGLFRRLLSQRALFEEFWHFLRTYHSDPEHKPLQEALARDFARVERIAPAQAPEFLDLDLHPEEQQRVRERVRLETDRIKGQGIKLQHLACVFSQLPHRQNQRTILLFVYLTRPGAAMQVHQIEL
;
A
#
# COMPACT_ATOMS: atom_id res chain seq x y z
N MET A 1 19.65 -8.14 -32.00
CA MET A 1 19.06 -6.92 -31.40
C MET A 1 19.04 -7.03 -29.88
N ARG A 2 19.71 -6.13 -29.16
CA ARG A 2 19.79 -6.08 -27.70
C ARG A 2 18.79 -5.08 -27.13
N ILE A 3 17.92 -5.54 -26.24
CA ILE A 3 16.78 -4.77 -25.72
C ILE A 3 16.88 -4.78 -24.20
N ILE A 4 16.79 -3.60 -23.59
CA ILE A 4 16.64 -3.46 -22.14
C ILE A 4 15.18 -3.14 -21.83
N LEU A 5 14.55 -3.97 -21.02
CA LEU A 5 13.27 -3.69 -20.37
C LEU A 5 13.58 -3.12 -18.97
N THR A 6 13.07 -1.93 -18.68
CA THR A 6 13.45 -1.19 -17.46
C THR A 6 12.29 -0.44 -16.82
N THR A 7 12.44 -0.10 -15.55
CA THR A 7 11.52 0.76 -14.79
C THR A 7 12.24 1.38 -13.58
N LEU A 8 11.65 2.42 -13.01
CA LEU A 8 12.08 3.02 -11.75
C LEU A 8 11.02 2.76 -10.68
N HIS A 9 11.39 2.05 -9.62
CA HIS A 9 10.53 1.74 -8.48
C HIS A 9 10.54 2.86 -7.44
N SER A 10 9.46 2.96 -6.66
CA SER A 10 9.39 3.87 -5.52
C SER A 10 10.34 3.49 -4.37
N LYS A 11 10.62 2.18 -4.21
CA LYS A 11 11.52 1.62 -3.18
C LYS A 11 12.21 0.36 -3.71
N PHE A 12 13.36 0.03 -3.12
CA PHE A 12 14.15 -1.14 -3.53
C PHE A 12 13.42 -2.47 -3.41
N VAL A 13 12.57 -2.65 -2.39
CA VAL A 13 11.84 -3.92 -2.16
C VAL A 13 10.88 -4.30 -3.28
N HIS A 14 10.47 -3.35 -4.13
CA HIS A 14 9.55 -3.61 -5.22
C HIS A 14 10.27 -4.29 -6.40
N THR A 15 9.56 -5.20 -7.06
CA THR A 15 9.96 -5.90 -8.28
C THR A 15 8.97 -5.57 -9.40
N SER A 16 9.37 -5.69 -10.67
CA SER A 16 8.42 -5.55 -11.78
C SER A 16 7.75 -6.87 -12.11
N LEU A 17 6.43 -6.87 -12.25
CA LEU A 17 5.70 -7.97 -12.88
C LEU A 17 5.65 -7.81 -14.41
N ALA A 18 5.54 -6.57 -14.90
CA ALA A 18 5.39 -6.30 -16.33
C ALA A 18 6.64 -6.67 -17.13
N LEU A 19 7.85 -6.35 -16.64
CA LEU A 19 9.08 -6.58 -17.41
C LEU A 19 9.34 -8.08 -17.63
N PRO A 20 9.23 -8.98 -16.62
CA PRO A 20 9.36 -10.42 -16.84
C PRO A 20 8.29 -11.00 -17.77
N LEU A 21 7.03 -10.57 -17.67
CA LEU A 21 5.97 -11.01 -18.59
C LEU A 21 6.25 -10.60 -20.04
N LEU A 22 6.65 -9.35 -20.25
CA LEU A 22 7.04 -8.85 -21.58
C LEU A 22 8.27 -9.57 -22.12
N ALA A 23 9.28 -9.82 -21.26
CA ALA A 23 10.47 -10.58 -21.62
C ALA A 23 10.11 -12.00 -22.06
N ALA A 24 9.24 -12.68 -21.30
CA ALA A 24 8.76 -14.03 -21.60
C ALA A 24 8.00 -14.08 -22.94
N TYR A 25 7.10 -13.12 -23.18
CA TYR A 25 6.27 -13.06 -24.38
C TYR A 25 7.05 -12.65 -25.64
N CYS A 26 8.06 -11.79 -25.50
CA CYS A 26 8.83 -11.24 -26.62
C CYS A 26 10.10 -12.04 -26.97
N ARG A 27 10.30 -13.23 -26.39
CA ARG A 27 11.47 -14.09 -26.68
C ARG A 27 11.58 -14.37 -28.18
N HIS A 28 12.80 -14.25 -28.70
CA HIS A 28 13.14 -14.57 -30.08
C HIS A 28 14.63 -14.91 -30.18
N PRO A 29 15.08 -15.88 -31.01
CA PRO A 29 16.48 -16.30 -31.07
C PRO A 29 17.47 -15.18 -31.44
N GLN A 30 17.02 -14.16 -32.18
CA GLN A 30 17.85 -13.02 -32.60
C GLN A 30 17.73 -11.79 -31.66
N ARG A 31 17.05 -11.95 -30.53
CA ARG A 31 16.88 -10.90 -29.51
C ARG A 31 17.59 -11.29 -28.23
N THR A 32 18.31 -10.33 -27.65
CA THR A 32 18.81 -10.41 -26.27
C THR A 32 17.96 -9.48 -25.43
N LEU A 33 17.14 -10.02 -24.53
CA LEU A 33 16.28 -9.26 -23.62
C LEU A 33 16.93 -9.22 -22.25
N LEU A 34 17.15 -8.01 -21.73
CA LEU A 34 17.71 -7.76 -20.41
C LEU A 34 16.69 -7.03 -19.55
N ILE A 35 16.48 -7.50 -18.32
CA ILE A 35 15.68 -6.78 -17.33
C ILE A 35 16.64 -6.00 -16.43
N ARG A 36 16.42 -4.69 -16.31
CA ARG A 36 17.18 -3.81 -15.41
C ARG A 36 16.20 -2.95 -14.63
N GLU A 37 16.19 -3.09 -13.31
CA GLU A 37 15.25 -2.39 -12.44
C GLU A 37 16.01 -1.47 -11.51
N TYR A 38 15.62 -0.20 -11.46
CA TYR A 38 16.22 0.84 -10.64
C TYR A 38 15.16 1.45 -9.72
N THR A 39 15.56 2.43 -8.91
CA THR A 39 14.68 3.17 -7.99
C THR A 39 14.75 4.67 -8.22
N LEU A 40 13.73 5.41 -7.78
CA LEU A 40 13.69 6.88 -7.82
C LEU A 40 14.78 7.56 -6.97
N HIS A 41 15.42 6.81 -6.07
CA HIS A 41 16.46 7.32 -5.18
C HIS A 41 17.86 7.18 -5.76
N GLU A 42 18.03 6.41 -6.84
CA GLU A 42 19.30 6.30 -7.54
C GLU A 42 19.57 7.54 -8.39
N PRO A 43 20.80 8.08 -8.39
CA PRO A 43 21.14 9.22 -9.24
C PRO A 43 20.90 8.91 -10.72
N LYS A 44 20.22 9.83 -11.42
CA LYS A 44 19.87 9.70 -12.84
C LYS A 44 21.09 9.38 -13.70
N GLU A 45 22.23 10.01 -13.42
CA GLU A 45 23.49 9.85 -14.16
C GLU A 45 24.04 8.43 -14.02
N THR A 46 23.89 7.82 -12.83
CA THR A 46 24.28 6.42 -12.58
C THR A 46 23.40 5.46 -13.39
N VAL A 47 22.08 5.68 -13.38
CA VAL A 47 21.13 4.87 -14.15
C VAL A 47 21.41 4.98 -15.65
N LEU A 48 21.61 6.20 -16.14
CA LEU A 48 21.97 6.47 -17.54
C LEU A 48 23.26 5.74 -17.95
N ALA A 49 24.32 5.87 -17.14
CA ALA A 49 25.60 5.22 -17.41
C ALA A 49 25.47 3.68 -17.44
N ALA A 50 24.73 3.11 -16.48
CA ALA A 50 24.49 1.67 -16.41
C ALA A 50 23.71 1.15 -17.63
N LEU A 51 22.67 1.88 -18.08
CA LEU A 51 21.89 1.51 -19.26
C LEU A 51 22.72 1.59 -20.55
N LEU A 52 23.57 2.60 -20.71
CA LEU A 52 24.39 2.76 -21.91
C LEU A 52 25.57 1.78 -21.97
N ALA A 53 26.14 1.39 -20.81
CA ALA A 53 27.23 0.42 -20.73
C ALA A 53 26.86 -0.95 -21.31
N GLU A 54 25.57 -1.31 -21.27
CA GLU A 54 25.02 -2.53 -21.86
C GLU A 54 24.93 -2.47 -23.40
N GLN A 55 25.23 -1.33 -24.03
CA GLN A 55 25.15 -1.12 -25.48
C GLN A 55 23.81 -1.56 -26.12
N PRO A 56 22.66 -1.12 -25.60
CA PRO A 56 21.34 -1.53 -26.10
C PRO A 56 21.04 -0.98 -27.50
N ASP A 57 20.29 -1.71 -28.31
CA ASP A 57 19.65 -1.17 -29.53
C ASP A 57 18.31 -0.49 -29.19
N VAL A 58 17.63 -1.02 -28.17
CA VAL A 58 16.30 -0.58 -27.71
C VAL A 58 16.29 -0.49 -26.18
N ILE A 59 15.69 0.56 -25.64
CA ILE A 59 15.32 0.65 -24.21
C ILE A 59 13.81 0.85 -24.11
N ALA A 60 13.12 -0.04 -23.41
CA ALA A 60 11.69 0.04 -23.17
C ALA A 60 11.40 0.27 -21.68
N PHE A 61 10.74 1.39 -21.37
CA PHE A 61 10.37 1.75 -20.01
C PHE A 61 8.93 1.36 -19.70
N SER A 62 8.72 0.69 -18.56
CA SER A 62 7.40 0.61 -17.93
C SER A 62 7.17 1.82 -17.03
N VAL A 63 6.17 2.63 -17.37
CA VAL A 63 5.89 3.95 -16.80
C VAL A 63 4.63 3.91 -15.94
N TYR A 64 4.80 4.22 -14.67
CA TYR A 64 3.79 4.25 -13.62
C TYR A 64 3.68 5.64 -12.99
N ILE A 65 2.61 5.87 -12.24
CA ILE A 65 2.26 7.18 -11.67
C ILE A 65 3.40 7.82 -10.86
N TRP A 66 4.23 7.03 -10.19
CA TRP A 66 5.35 7.53 -9.39
C TRP A 66 6.62 7.81 -10.19
N ASN A 67 6.80 7.24 -11.40
CA ASN A 67 8.07 7.34 -12.14
C ASN A 67 7.99 8.08 -13.47
N ARG A 68 6.82 8.58 -13.86
CA ARG A 68 6.62 9.26 -15.14
C ARG A 68 7.65 10.37 -15.38
N THR A 69 7.74 11.34 -14.46
CA THR A 69 8.63 12.50 -14.63
C THR A 69 10.10 12.08 -14.75
N ALA A 70 10.59 11.28 -13.80
CA ALA A 70 11.98 10.81 -13.81
C ALA A 70 12.32 9.99 -15.06
N THR A 71 11.36 9.18 -15.55
CA THR A 71 11.55 8.38 -16.76
C THR A 71 11.65 9.25 -18.02
N LEU A 72 10.81 10.29 -18.14
CA LEU A 72 10.85 11.21 -19.28
C LEU A 72 12.17 12.00 -19.31
N GLU A 73 12.61 12.51 -18.16
CA GLU A 73 13.92 13.19 -18.04
C GLU A 73 15.09 12.26 -18.39
N LEU A 74 15.03 11.00 -17.97
CA LEU A 74 16.05 10.00 -18.30
C LEU A 74 16.02 9.66 -19.81
N ALA A 75 14.83 9.54 -20.40
CA ALA A 75 14.66 9.29 -21.83
C ALA A 75 15.26 10.43 -22.67
N ASP A 76 15.03 11.69 -22.28
CA ASP A 76 15.64 12.85 -22.95
C ASP A 76 17.17 12.81 -22.86
N ALA A 77 17.70 12.53 -21.68
CA ALA A 77 19.15 12.43 -21.48
C ALA A 77 19.79 11.28 -22.27
N LEU A 78 19.13 10.12 -22.34
CA LEU A 78 19.57 8.97 -23.14
C LEU A 78 19.60 9.29 -24.64
N ALA A 79 18.59 9.99 -25.14
CA ALA A 79 18.52 10.38 -26.55
C ALA A 79 19.63 11.36 -26.95
N VAL A 80 20.00 12.28 -26.06
CA VAL A 80 21.13 13.20 -26.28
C VAL A 80 22.46 12.44 -26.22
N ALA A 81 22.63 11.57 -25.23
CA ALA A 81 23.87 10.82 -25.03
C ALA A 81 24.14 9.79 -26.14
N ARG A 82 23.08 9.21 -26.71
CA ARG A 82 23.16 8.23 -27.79
C ARG A 82 22.11 8.49 -28.88
N PRO A 83 22.42 9.38 -29.84
CA PRO A 83 21.56 9.61 -30.99
C PRO A 83 21.25 8.30 -31.75
N GLY A 84 19.99 8.10 -32.11
CA GLY A 84 19.51 6.90 -32.80
C GLY A 84 19.13 5.73 -31.89
N LEU A 85 19.32 5.83 -30.57
CA LEU A 85 18.79 4.85 -29.62
C LEU A 85 17.26 4.82 -29.68
N ARG A 86 16.67 3.64 -29.88
CA ARG A 86 15.21 3.49 -29.92
C ARG A 86 14.65 3.40 -28.50
N ILE A 87 13.98 4.45 -28.06
CA ILE A 87 13.35 4.51 -26.74
C ILE A 87 11.84 4.26 -26.88
N ILE A 88 11.35 3.24 -26.18
CA ILE A 88 9.93 2.89 -26.09
C ILE A 88 9.42 3.24 -24.69
N LEU A 89 8.24 3.85 -24.60
CA LEU A 89 7.50 3.94 -23.34
C LEU A 89 6.28 3.01 -23.38
N GLY A 90 5.94 2.39 -22.27
CA GLY A 90 4.71 1.64 -22.09
C GLY A 90 4.21 1.77 -20.65
N GLY A 91 3.02 1.24 -20.36
CA GLY A 91 2.42 1.29 -19.03
C GLY A 91 1.28 2.31 -18.90
N PRO A 92 0.59 2.32 -17.75
CA PRO A 92 -0.67 3.04 -17.57
C PRO A 92 -0.56 4.55 -17.80
N GLU A 93 0.56 5.18 -17.42
CA GLU A 93 0.72 6.64 -17.45
C GLU A 93 0.91 7.21 -18.85
N VAL A 94 1.42 6.42 -19.80
CA VAL A 94 1.65 6.85 -21.19
C VAL A 94 0.57 6.35 -22.14
N SER A 95 -0.33 5.49 -21.67
CA SER A 95 -1.35 4.84 -22.50
C SER A 95 -2.40 5.80 -23.08
N PHE A 96 -2.55 6.99 -22.49
CA PHE A 96 -3.50 8.03 -22.89
C PHE A 96 -2.82 9.29 -23.44
N ASP A 97 -1.49 9.29 -23.58
CA ASP A 97 -0.76 10.41 -24.16
C ASP A 97 -1.02 10.52 -25.67
N GLY A 98 -1.13 11.75 -26.17
CA GLY A 98 -1.25 12.05 -27.59
C GLY A 98 0.08 12.44 -28.26
N PRO A 99 0.03 12.97 -29.49
CA PRO A 99 1.20 13.43 -30.24
C PRO A 99 2.04 14.50 -29.51
N GLU A 100 1.47 15.22 -28.56
CA GLU A 100 2.16 16.22 -27.75
C GLU A 100 3.31 15.65 -26.92
N LEU A 101 3.23 14.38 -26.51
CA LEU A 101 4.33 13.72 -25.79
C LEU A 101 5.57 13.64 -26.70
N PHE A 102 5.38 13.21 -27.94
CA PHE A 102 6.44 13.13 -28.94
C PHE A 102 7.01 14.54 -29.25
N ALA A 103 6.16 15.57 -29.31
CA ALA A 103 6.64 16.93 -29.53
C ALA A 103 7.56 17.42 -28.39
N ARG A 104 7.24 17.09 -27.13
CA ARG A 104 8.04 17.49 -25.97
C ARG A 104 9.31 16.65 -25.79
N HIS A 105 9.25 15.38 -26.17
CA HIS A 105 10.33 14.41 -25.99
C HIS A 105 10.73 13.82 -27.36
N PRO A 106 11.55 14.53 -28.16
CA PRO A 106 11.88 14.15 -29.53
C PRO A 106 12.62 12.79 -29.63
N GLY A 107 13.29 12.36 -28.55
CA GLY A 107 14.00 11.08 -28.47
C GLY A 107 13.12 9.83 -28.35
N ILE A 108 11.82 9.99 -28.06
CA ILE A 108 10.90 8.84 -27.96
C ILE A 108 10.58 8.32 -29.36
N ALA A 109 10.87 7.04 -29.58
CA ALA A 109 10.62 6.34 -30.83
C ALA A 109 9.21 5.74 -30.88
N ALA A 110 8.69 5.24 -29.75
CA ALA A 110 7.36 4.64 -29.69
C ALA A 110 6.73 4.69 -28.30
N VAL A 111 5.39 4.62 -28.27
CA VAL A 111 4.57 4.45 -27.08
C VAL A 111 3.64 3.26 -27.29
N VAL A 112 3.69 2.30 -26.37
CA VAL A 112 2.80 1.14 -26.30
C VAL A 112 1.66 1.45 -25.34
N ARG A 113 0.42 1.36 -25.83
CA ARG A 113 -0.81 1.68 -25.07
C ARG A 113 -1.51 0.40 -24.59
N GLY A 114 -2.01 0.40 -23.36
CA GLY A 114 -2.72 -0.74 -22.79
C GLY A 114 -1.81 -1.95 -22.52
N GLU A 115 -2.32 -3.16 -22.78
CA GLU A 115 -1.54 -4.41 -22.66
C GLU A 115 -0.38 -4.44 -23.65
N GLY A 116 0.83 -4.71 -23.15
CA GLY A 116 2.06 -4.49 -23.90
C GLY A 116 2.54 -5.68 -24.72
N GLU A 117 2.06 -6.89 -24.43
CA GLU A 117 2.59 -8.15 -24.98
C GLU A 117 2.59 -8.17 -26.51
N THR A 118 1.40 -8.10 -27.11
CA THR A 118 1.21 -8.12 -28.57
C THR A 118 1.86 -6.92 -29.28
N PRO A 119 1.59 -5.65 -28.90
CA PRO A 119 2.15 -4.50 -29.60
C PRO A 119 3.68 -4.40 -29.49
N LEU A 120 4.26 -4.69 -28.32
CA LEU A 120 5.71 -4.66 -28.16
C LEU A 120 6.37 -5.74 -29.01
N ARG A 121 5.85 -6.98 -29.01
CA ARG A 121 6.40 -8.05 -29.85
C ARG A 121 6.38 -7.68 -31.32
N ALA A 122 5.23 -7.18 -31.81
CA ALA A 122 5.07 -6.76 -33.19
C ALA A 122 6.01 -5.62 -33.59
N LEU A 123 6.21 -4.63 -32.70
CA LEU A 123 7.14 -3.53 -32.92
C LEU A 123 8.59 -4.04 -33.02
N LEU A 124 8.99 -4.89 -32.08
CA LEU A 124 10.33 -5.50 -32.09
C LEU A 124 10.53 -6.39 -33.32
N ASP A 125 9.49 -7.07 -33.81
CA ASP A 125 9.57 -7.86 -35.05
C ASP A 125 9.77 -6.97 -36.27
N ALA A 126 9.03 -5.87 -36.38
CA ALA A 126 9.19 -4.92 -37.46
C ALA A 126 10.63 -4.35 -37.48
N TRP A 127 11.12 -3.91 -36.32
CA TRP A 127 12.46 -3.34 -36.18
C TRP A 127 13.61 -4.32 -36.38
N LEU A 128 13.42 -5.59 -36.00
CA LEU A 128 14.41 -6.64 -36.23
C LEU A 128 14.58 -6.95 -37.73
N HIS A 129 13.50 -6.86 -38.50
CA HIS A 129 13.48 -7.11 -39.94
C HIS A 129 13.57 -5.84 -40.79
N GLU A 130 13.91 -4.70 -40.18
CA GLU A 130 14.03 -3.39 -40.85
C GLU A 130 12.75 -2.97 -41.61
N LYS A 131 11.58 -3.35 -41.09
CA LYS A 131 10.26 -2.99 -41.61
C LYS A 131 9.63 -1.83 -40.83
N SER A 132 8.75 -1.10 -41.51
CA SER A 132 7.91 -0.07 -40.89
C SER A 132 6.86 -0.72 -39.97
N PRO A 133 6.63 -0.21 -38.73
CA PRO A 133 5.65 -0.75 -37.78
C PRO A 133 4.23 -0.26 -38.09
N GLU A 134 3.79 -0.44 -39.34
CA GLU A 134 2.46 -0.03 -39.80
C GLU A 134 1.35 -0.92 -39.25
N ASN A 135 0.19 -0.33 -38.97
CA ASN A 135 -1.03 -1.02 -38.54
C ASN A 135 -0.91 -1.86 -37.26
N ILE A 136 0.15 -1.68 -36.45
CA ILE A 136 0.26 -2.32 -35.15
C ILE A 136 -0.76 -1.67 -34.20
N ALA A 137 -1.73 -2.46 -33.74
CA ALA A 137 -2.75 -1.97 -32.83
C ALA A 137 -2.14 -1.47 -31.50
N ARG A 138 -2.72 -0.40 -30.95
CA ARG A 138 -2.32 0.25 -29.68
C ARG A 138 -0.87 0.75 -29.64
N LEU A 139 -0.25 0.93 -30.80
CA LEU A 139 1.06 1.53 -30.93
C LEU A 139 0.92 2.98 -31.40
N SER A 140 1.70 3.88 -30.83
CA SER A 140 2.03 5.18 -31.43
C SER A 140 3.53 5.21 -31.67
N TRP A 141 3.99 5.65 -32.83
CA TRP A 141 5.41 5.61 -33.19
C TRP A 141 5.82 6.77 -34.08
N ARG A 142 7.12 7.06 -34.08
CA ARG A 142 7.71 8.18 -34.80
C ARG A 142 8.42 7.72 -36.07
N ASP A 143 8.10 8.36 -37.19
CA ASP A 143 8.86 8.32 -38.45
C ASP A 143 9.38 9.72 -38.79
N GLY A 144 10.66 9.97 -38.49
CA GLY A 144 11.24 11.30 -38.58
C GLY A 144 10.47 12.33 -37.74
N GLU A 145 9.86 13.32 -38.39
CA GLU A 145 9.05 14.35 -37.72
C GLU A 145 7.57 13.94 -37.55
N ARG A 146 7.12 12.87 -38.22
CA ARG A 146 5.72 12.43 -38.20
C ARG A 146 5.48 11.43 -37.09
N VAL A 147 4.31 11.56 -36.45
CA VAL A 147 3.82 10.60 -35.47
C VAL A 147 2.66 9.84 -36.07
N HIS A 148 2.77 8.52 -36.06
CA HIS A 148 1.76 7.59 -36.54
C HIS A 148 1.11 6.90 -35.34
N SER A 149 -0.20 6.71 -35.40
CA SER A 149 -0.94 5.98 -34.37
C SER A 149 -1.71 4.84 -35.02
N GLY A 150 -1.45 3.62 -34.57
CA GLY A 150 -2.23 2.45 -34.93
C GLY A 150 -3.63 2.46 -34.31
N PRO A 151 -4.54 1.62 -34.82
CA PRO A 151 -5.91 1.53 -34.30
C PRO A 151 -5.91 1.00 -32.87
N ASP A 152 -7.03 1.14 -32.17
CA ASP A 152 -7.26 0.29 -31.00
C ASP A 152 -7.38 -1.18 -31.44
N GLY A 153 -6.99 -2.09 -30.55
CA GLY A 153 -7.02 -3.53 -30.81
C GLY A 153 -7.77 -4.30 -29.73
N PRO A 154 -8.17 -5.55 -30.00
CA PRO A 154 -8.68 -6.43 -28.96
C PRO A 154 -7.61 -6.65 -27.88
N LEU A 155 -8.07 -6.97 -26.68
CA LEU A 155 -7.20 -7.46 -25.62
C LEU A 155 -6.66 -8.85 -25.99
N LEU A 156 -5.59 -9.29 -25.32
CA LEU A 156 -5.12 -10.67 -25.46
C LEU A 156 -6.24 -11.63 -25.06
N ALA A 157 -6.58 -12.58 -25.94
CA ALA A 157 -7.74 -13.46 -25.73
C ALA A 157 -7.51 -14.42 -24.56
N GLU A 158 -6.41 -15.18 -24.62
CA GLU A 158 -6.03 -16.17 -23.63
C GLU A 158 -4.79 -15.69 -22.86
N LEU A 159 -4.90 -15.56 -21.53
CA LEU A 159 -3.75 -15.14 -20.72
C LEU A 159 -2.66 -16.22 -20.68
N ASP A 160 -3.04 -17.49 -20.80
CA ASP A 160 -2.10 -18.62 -20.82
C ASP A 160 -1.13 -18.58 -22.02
N ASP A 161 -1.43 -17.80 -23.07
CA ASP A 161 -0.49 -17.52 -24.17
C ASP A 161 0.76 -16.77 -23.70
N ILE A 162 0.71 -16.14 -22.52
CA ILE A 162 1.87 -15.50 -21.89
C ILE A 162 2.66 -16.56 -21.12
N PRO A 163 3.89 -16.90 -21.55
CA PRO A 163 4.68 -17.90 -20.84
C PRO A 163 4.95 -17.47 -19.39
N SER A 164 5.02 -18.45 -18.47
CA SER A 164 5.32 -18.16 -17.05
C SER A 164 6.70 -17.53 -16.92
N PRO A 165 6.81 -16.30 -16.39
CA PRO A 165 8.11 -15.70 -16.13
C PRO A 165 8.83 -16.41 -14.98
N PHE A 166 8.09 -17.09 -14.10
CA PHE A 166 8.63 -17.87 -13.00
C PHE A 166 9.30 -19.15 -13.50
N ASN A 167 8.65 -19.91 -14.40
CA ASN A 167 9.25 -21.10 -15.00
C ASN A 167 10.45 -20.80 -15.90
N LEU A 168 10.63 -19.53 -16.29
CA LEU A 168 11.75 -19.07 -17.08
C LEU A 168 12.85 -18.40 -16.23
N ASP A 169 12.71 -18.42 -14.90
CA ASP A 169 13.63 -17.78 -13.94
C ASP A 169 13.89 -16.29 -14.25
N LEU A 170 12.87 -15.56 -14.74
CA LEU A 170 12.97 -14.15 -15.13
C LEU A 170 12.66 -13.16 -14.00
N VAL A 171 12.22 -13.66 -12.84
CA VAL A 171 11.77 -12.84 -11.71
C VAL A 171 12.83 -12.82 -10.60
N ASP A 172 13.21 -11.63 -10.15
CA ASP A 172 14.12 -11.44 -9.01
C ASP A 172 13.39 -11.68 -7.68
N LEU A 173 13.70 -12.80 -7.02
CA LEU A 173 13.10 -13.17 -5.73
C LEU A 173 13.87 -12.61 -4.53
N SER A 174 15.07 -12.03 -4.74
CA SER A 174 15.97 -11.64 -3.65
C SER A 174 15.48 -10.43 -2.84
N ARG A 175 14.50 -9.69 -3.36
CA ARG A 175 13.98 -8.45 -2.76
C ARG A 175 12.91 -8.68 -1.69
N GLY A 176 12.47 -9.92 -1.50
CA GLY A 176 11.53 -10.32 -0.44
C GLY A 176 10.04 -10.08 -0.75
N LEU A 177 9.72 -9.27 -1.75
CA LEU A 177 8.35 -9.02 -2.23
C LEU A 177 8.25 -9.36 -3.73
N VAL A 178 7.30 -10.24 -4.06
CA VAL A 178 7.01 -10.64 -5.44
C VAL A 178 5.55 -10.39 -5.76
N TYR A 179 5.30 -9.83 -6.94
CA TYR A 179 3.95 -9.64 -7.46
C TYR A 179 3.52 -10.83 -8.30
N LEU A 180 2.28 -11.26 -8.12
CA LEU A 180 1.64 -12.31 -8.92
C LEU A 180 0.32 -11.80 -9.49
N GLU A 181 0.11 -11.93 -10.79
CA GLU A 181 -1.18 -11.65 -11.44
C GLU A 181 -1.84 -12.97 -11.78
N THR A 182 -3.07 -13.17 -11.30
CA THR A 182 -3.87 -14.35 -11.58
C THR A 182 -5.10 -14.02 -12.45
N SER A 183 -5.43 -12.73 -12.60
CA SER A 183 -6.44 -12.22 -13.53
C SER A 183 -6.16 -10.79 -13.98
N ARG A 184 -6.70 -10.42 -15.15
CA ARG A 184 -6.73 -9.07 -15.71
C ARG A 184 -8.14 -8.57 -15.88
N GLY A 185 -8.34 -7.28 -15.60
CA GLY A 185 -9.66 -6.63 -15.66
C GLY A 185 -10.30 -6.48 -14.28
N CYS A 186 -11.49 -5.92 -14.23
CA CYS A 186 -12.25 -5.74 -13.00
C CYS A 186 -13.76 -5.75 -13.34
N PRO A 187 -14.62 -6.38 -12.53
CA PRO A 187 -16.07 -6.36 -12.77
C PRO A 187 -16.69 -4.97 -12.53
N TYR A 188 -15.99 -4.09 -11.80
CA TYR A 188 -16.51 -2.77 -11.44
C TYR A 188 -16.22 -1.70 -12.49
N ARG A 189 -17.09 -0.69 -12.53
CA ARG A 189 -16.99 0.49 -13.41
C ARG A 189 -16.66 1.78 -12.64
N CYS A 190 -15.90 1.67 -11.56
CA CYS A 190 -15.64 2.79 -10.65
C CYS A 190 -15.07 4.00 -11.40
N ALA A 191 -15.74 5.15 -11.30
CA ALA A 191 -15.44 6.33 -12.10
C ALA A 191 -14.01 6.87 -11.90
N PHE A 192 -13.44 6.70 -10.71
CA PHE A 192 -12.08 7.15 -10.39
C PHE A 192 -10.97 6.21 -10.89
N CYS A 193 -11.33 5.02 -11.40
CA CYS A 193 -10.36 3.96 -11.70
C CYS A 193 -10.21 3.73 -13.21
N MET A 194 -8.97 3.51 -13.67
CA MET A 194 -8.69 3.14 -15.08
C MET A 194 -9.30 1.78 -15.46
N SER A 195 -9.57 0.93 -14.46
CA SER A 195 -10.21 -0.37 -14.67
C SER A 195 -11.62 -0.27 -15.24
N ALA A 196 -12.31 0.87 -15.08
CA ALA A 196 -13.64 1.07 -15.64
C ALA A 196 -13.68 1.06 -17.18
N LEU A 197 -12.53 1.08 -17.85
CA LEU A 197 -12.41 1.05 -19.30
C LEU A 197 -12.52 -0.35 -19.90
N ASP A 198 -12.29 -1.39 -19.10
CA ASP A 198 -12.41 -2.78 -19.51
C ASP A 198 -13.16 -3.57 -18.45
N THR A 199 -14.36 -4.03 -18.80
CA THR A 199 -15.25 -4.72 -17.87
C THR A 199 -15.17 -6.23 -17.97
N ARG A 200 -14.29 -6.77 -18.83
CA ARG A 200 -14.12 -8.21 -18.95
C ARG A 200 -12.97 -8.65 -18.04
N VAL A 201 -13.28 -9.54 -17.11
CA VAL A 201 -12.23 -10.22 -16.35
C VAL A 201 -11.77 -11.45 -17.12
N ARG A 202 -10.46 -11.60 -17.28
CA ARG A 202 -9.80 -12.77 -17.86
C ARG A 202 -8.86 -13.34 -16.80
N SER A 203 -8.83 -14.66 -16.64
CA SER A 203 -7.97 -15.34 -15.69
C SER A 203 -6.99 -16.26 -16.40
N TYR A 204 -5.79 -16.41 -15.83
CA TYR A 204 -4.95 -17.56 -16.15
C TYR A 204 -5.68 -18.85 -15.72
N SER A 205 -5.35 -19.97 -16.35
CA SER A 205 -5.94 -21.25 -15.93
C SER A 205 -5.53 -21.62 -14.51
N MET A 206 -6.38 -22.37 -13.79
CA MET A 206 -6.04 -22.84 -12.44
C MET A 206 -4.72 -23.64 -12.39
N PRO A 207 -4.42 -24.55 -13.34
CA PRO A 207 -3.12 -25.22 -13.39
C PRO A 207 -1.94 -24.26 -13.50
N ARG A 208 -2.08 -23.18 -14.29
CA ARG A 208 -1.06 -22.14 -14.39
C ARG A 208 -0.88 -21.40 -13.06
N ILE A 209 -1.97 -20.97 -12.43
CA ILE A 209 -1.94 -20.27 -11.14
C ILE A 209 -1.29 -21.14 -10.06
N GLN A 210 -1.68 -22.41 -9.94
CA GLN A 210 -1.14 -23.35 -8.96
C GLN A 210 0.37 -23.60 -9.18
N THR A 211 0.80 -23.73 -10.44
CA THR A 211 2.23 -23.92 -10.78
C THR A 211 3.06 -22.71 -10.35
N ASP A 212 2.61 -21.50 -10.68
CA ASP A 212 3.32 -20.26 -10.35
C ASP A 212 3.31 -20.01 -8.82
N LEU A 213 2.21 -20.31 -8.13
CA LEU A 213 2.15 -20.25 -6.66
C LEU A 213 3.10 -21.25 -6.00
N LEU A 214 3.12 -22.50 -6.46
CA LEU A 214 4.00 -23.53 -5.91
C LEU A 214 5.47 -23.16 -6.11
N TYR A 215 5.83 -22.59 -7.27
CA TYR A 215 7.17 -22.08 -7.54
C TYR A 215 7.62 -21.06 -6.49
N LEU A 216 6.75 -20.13 -6.10
CA LEU A 216 7.04 -19.08 -5.12
C LEU A 216 7.06 -19.62 -3.68
N ILE A 217 6.09 -20.46 -3.32
CA ILE A 217 5.97 -21.09 -2.00
C ILE A 217 7.20 -21.97 -1.71
N THR A 218 7.61 -22.81 -2.67
CA THR A 218 8.76 -23.72 -2.50
C THR A 218 10.10 -23.00 -2.35
N ARG A 219 10.17 -21.73 -2.78
CA ARG A 219 11.33 -20.85 -2.60
C ARG A 219 11.20 -19.93 -1.40
N GLU A 220 10.17 -20.12 -0.58
CA GLU A 220 9.94 -19.39 0.68
C GLU A 220 9.96 -17.87 0.50
N VAL A 221 9.39 -17.38 -0.61
CA VAL A 221 9.30 -15.93 -0.86
C VAL A 221 8.57 -15.28 0.33
N PRO A 222 9.18 -14.31 1.03
CA PRO A 222 8.62 -13.78 2.27
C PRO A 222 7.22 -13.17 2.10
N CYS A 223 7.01 -12.42 1.01
CA CYS A 223 5.73 -11.78 0.71
C CYS A 223 5.36 -11.91 -0.77
N ILE A 224 4.17 -12.44 -1.04
CA ILE A 224 3.59 -12.60 -2.37
C ILE A 224 2.34 -11.71 -2.44
N LYS A 225 2.41 -10.59 -3.17
CA LYS A 225 1.24 -9.71 -3.39
C LYS A 225 0.55 -10.10 -4.69
N LEU A 226 -0.69 -10.56 -4.59
CA LEU A 226 -1.56 -10.76 -5.75
C LEU A 226 -2.12 -9.41 -6.20
N VAL A 227 -1.91 -9.06 -7.47
CA VAL A 227 -2.24 -7.74 -8.03
C VAL A 227 -3.55 -7.73 -8.82
N ASP A 228 -4.35 -8.79 -8.67
CA ASP A 228 -5.72 -8.84 -9.17
C ASP A 228 -6.54 -7.68 -8.60
N ARG A 229 -7.14 -6.85 -9.46
CA ARG A 229 -7.88 -5.63 -9.08
C ARG A 229 -9.07 -5.89 -8.15
N THR A 230 -9.68 -7.05 -8.30
CA THR A 230 -10.69 -7.62 -7.39
C THR A 230 -10.46 -9.12 -7.38
N PHE A 231 -9.56 -9.61 -6.53
CA PHE A 231 -9.14 -11.02 -6.55
C PHE A 231 -10.31 -12.00 -6.44
N ASN A 232 -11.26 -11.71 -5.55
CA ASN A 232 -12.42 -12.54 -5.27
C ASN A 232 -13.67 -12.17 -6.09
N TYR A 233 -13.49 -11.67 -7.32
CA TYR A 233 -14.61 -11.42 -8.23
C TYR A 233 -15.43 -12.70 -8.53
N ASP A 234 -14.78 -13.86 -8.44
CA ASP A 234 -15.36 -15.20 -8.52
C ASP A 234 -15.03 -15.95 -7.22
N ALA A 235 -16.08 -16.31 -6.47
CA ALA A 235 -15.94 -16.89 -5.14
C ALA A 235 -15.39 -18.32 -5.16
N GLU A 236 -15.75 -19.13 -6.16
CA GLU A 236 -15.26 -20.50 -6.29
C GLU A 236 -13.76 -20.51 -6.61
N ARG A 237 -13.36 -19.72 -7.61
CA ARG A 237 -11.95 -19.54 -7.97
C ARG A 237 -11.11 -19.03 -6.80
N ALA A 238 -11.60 -18.03 -6.06
CA ALA A 238 -10.88 -17.49 -4.91
C ALA A 238 -10.70 -18.54 -3.82
N ARG A 239 -11.74 -19.33 -3.54
CA ARG A 239 -11.69 -20.42 -2.56
C ARG A 239 -10.69 -21.50 -2.94
N ASP A 240 -10.64 -21.89 -4.22
CA ASP A 240 -9.66 -22.88 -4.72
C ASP A 240 -8.21 -22.40 -4.52
N ILE A 241 -7.96 -21.11 -4.78
CA ILE A 241 -6.63 -20.51 -4.58
C ILE A 241 -6.29 -20.44 -3.09
N PHE A 242 -7.22 -20.02 -2.24
CA PHE A 242 -7.01 -20.01 -0.78
C PHE A 242 -6.71 -21.41 -0.24
N GLN A 243 -7.51 -22.41 -0.66
CA GLN A 243 -7.32 -23.81 -0.28
C GLN A 243 -5.93 -24.31 -0.68
N PHE A 244 -5.54 -24.06 -1.94
CA PHE A 244 -4.22 -24.44 -2.43
C PHE A 244 -3.08 -23.81 -1.62
N ILE A 245 -3.21 -22.53 -1.27
CA ILE A 245 -2.21 -21.84 -0.43
C ILE A 245 -2.16 -22.48 0.96
N LEU A 246 -3.30 -22.74 1.61
CA LEU A 246 -3.33 -23.34 2.96
C LEU A 246 -2.75 -24.75 2.99
N GLU A 247 -2.93 -25.53 1.93
CA GLU A 247 -2.36 -26.88 1.80
C GLU A 247 -0.83 -26.86 1.65
N ASN A 248 -0.30 -25.91 0.88
CA ASN A 248 1.10 -25.92 0.43
C ASN A 248 2.02 -24.95 1.17
N ASN A 249 1.51 -23.82 1.64
CA ASN A 249 2.33 -22.77 2.26
C ASN A 249 2.69 -23.08 3.71
N ARG A 250 3.91 -22.70 4.11
CA ARG A 250 4.41 -22.83 5.49
C ARG A 250 4.99 -21.54 6.06
N THR A 251 5.43 -20.61 5.21
CA THR A 251 6.24 -19.45 5.63
C THR A 251 5.88 -18.14 4.92
N SER A 252 5.42 -18.19 3.67
CA SER A 252 5.11 -16.99 2.88
C SER A 252 3.87 -16.29 3.40
N ARG A 253 3.88 -14.95 3.33
CA ARG A 253 2.69 -14.11 3.54
C ARG A 253 2.07 -13.73 2.20
N PHE A 254 0.75 -13.74 2.13
CA PHE A 254 0.02 -13.39 0.91
C PHE A 254 -0.84 -12.15 1.12
N HIS A 255 -0.74 -11.21 0.18
CA HIS A 255 -1.52 -9.98 0.18
C HIS A 255 -2.47 -9.95 -1.01
N PHE A 256 -3.75 -9.72 -0.77
CA PHE A 256 -4.80 -9.65 -1.78
C PHE A 256 -5.59 -8.34 -1.70
N GLU A 257 -6.03 -7.84 -2.85
CA GLU A 257 -7.06 -6.82 -2.96
C GLU A 257 -8.42 -7.50 -3.19
N ILE A 258 -9.35 -7.36 -2.24
CA ILE A 258 -10.64 -8.08 -2.25
C ILE A 258 -11.85 -7.16 -2.05
N GLY A 259 -13.01 -7.60 -2.54
CA GLY A 259 -14.31 -7.08 -2.13
C GLY A 259 -14.87 -7.92 -0.99
N ALA A 260 -14.86 -7.43 0.25
CA ALA A 260 -15.35 -8.21 1.40
C ALA A 260 -16.85 -8.58 1.30
N HIS A 261 -17.67 -7.78 0.60
CA HIS A 261 -19.08 -8.11 0.33
C HIS A 261 -19.28 -9.29 -0.65
N LEU A 262 -18.22 -9.74 -1.33
CA LEU A 262 -18.23 -10.91 -2.23
C LEU A 262 -17.85 -12.22 -1.52
N LEU A 263 -17.43 -12.15 -0.26
CA LEU A 263 -17.12 -13.35 0.52
C LEU A 263 -18.43 -14.04 0.93
N ASP A 264 -18.61 -15.27 0.46
CA ASP A 264 -19.70 -16.14 0.90
C ASP A 264 -19.33 -16.94 2.16
N ASP A 265 -20.32 -17.60 2.76
CA ASP A 265 -20.13 -18.33 4.03
C ASP A 265 -19.09 -19.43 3.94
N ALA A 266 -19.04 -20.16 2.81
CA ALA A 266 -18.07 -21.22 2.60
C ALA A 266 -16.64 -20.67 2.54
N THR A 267 -16.44 -19.52 1.89
CA THR A 267 -15.14 -18.84 1.85
C THR A 267 -14.76 -18.30 3.22
N LEU A 268 -15.69 -17.69 3.96
CA LEU A 268 -15.42 -17.20 5.31
C LEU A 268 -15.04 -18.33 6.27
N SER A 269 -15.76 -19.46 6.23
CA SER A 269 -15.42 -20.64 7.04
C SER A 269 -14.06 -21.25 6.71
N LEU A 270 -13.61 -21.16 5.45
CA LEU A 270 -12.24 -21.53 5.08
C LEU A 270 -11.22 -20.55 5.67
N LEU A 271 -11.47 -19.24 5.53
CA LEU A 271 -10.57 -18.19 6.00
C LEU A 271 -10.41 -18.17 7.52
N GLU A 272 -11.45 -18.54 8.28
CA GLU A 272 -11.39 -18.72 9.74
C GLU A 272 -10.40 -19.81 10.18
N GLN A 273 -10.02 -20.74 9.29
CA GLN A 273 -9.05 -21.80 9.55
C GLN A 273 -7.62 -21.41 9.17
N ALA A 274 -7.42 -20.23 8.56
CA ALA A 274 -6.09 -19.80 8.12
C ALA A 274 -5.17 -19.57 9.34
N PRO A 275 -3.91 -20.03 9.31
CA PRO A 275 -2.95 -19.67 10.33
C PRO A 275 -2.71 -18.14 10.38
N PRO A 276 -2.46 -17.56 11.56
CA PRO A 276 -2.06 -16.15 11.68
C PRO A 276 -0.91 -15.80 10.74
N ASP A 277 -0.84 -14.53 10.34
CA ASP A 277 0.17 -13.96 9.43
C ASP A 277 0.18 -14.50 7.98
N THR A 278 -0.64 -15.51 7.65
CA THR A 278 -0.71 -16.07 6.29
C THR A 278 -1.32 -15.08 5.29
N PHE A 279 -2.42 -14.43 5.67
CA PHE A 279 -3.20 -13.58 4.76
C PHE A 279 -3.30 -12.14 5.26
N GLN A 280 -3.17 -11.23 4.30
CA GLN A 280 -3.48 -9.81 4.42
C GLN A 280 -4.47 -9.41 3.33
N PHE A 281 -5.57 -8.78 3.74
CA PHE A 281 -6.61 -8.30 2.84
C PHE A 281 -6.67 -6.78 2.82
N GLU A 282 -6.53 -6.21 1.63
CA GLU A 282 -6.81 -4.81 1.30
C GLU A 282 -8.25 -4.74 0.75
N ILE A 283 -9.12 -4.05 1.48
CA ILE A 283 -10.56 -4.01 1.28
C ILE A 283 -10.97 -2.59 0.93
N GLY A 284 -11.30 -2.40 -0.36
CA GLY A 284 -11.77 -1.12 -0.87
C GLY A 284 -13.21 -0.80 -0.46
N VAL A 285 -13.39 -0.11 0.68
CA VAL A 285 -14.68 0.47 1.12
C VAL A 285 -15.01 1.70 0.28
N GLN A 286 -14.02 2.54 0.02
CA GLN A 286 -14.06 3.78 -0.77
C GLN A 286 -14.88 4.90 -0.14
N SER A 287 -16.12 4.62 0.27
CA SER A 287 -17.01 5.54 0.98
C SER A 287 -18.11 4.74 1.68
N THR A 288 -18.64 5.23 2.80
CA THR A 288 -19.83 4.64 3.44
C THR A 288 -21.12 5.38 3.09
N LEU A 289 -21.05 6.36 2.19
CA LEU A 289 -22.18 7.19 1.76
C LEU A 289 -22.81 6.61 0.49
N PRO A 290 -24.07 6.12 0.51
CA PRO A 290 -24.69 5.51 -0.66
C PRO A 290 -24.69 6.41 -1.90
N LYS A 291 -24.97 7.71 -1.74
CA LYS A 291 -24.97 8.69 -2.84
C LYS A 291 -23.59 8.86 -3.48
N THR A 292 -22.52 8.82 -2.68
CA THR A 292 -21.14 8.91 -3.20
C THR A 292 -20.77 7.63 -3.94
N LEU A 293 -21.13 6.47 -3.41
CA LEU A 293 -20.91 5.17 -4.07
C LEU A 293 -21.63 5.08 -5.42
N GLU A 294 -22.88 5.56 -5.48
CA GLU A 294 -23.65 5.67 -6.72
C GLU A 294 -22.98 6.63 -7.72
N ALA A 295 -22.59 7.83 -7.26
CA ALA A 295 -21.95 8.85 -8.10
C ALA A 295 -20.63 8.39 -8.73
N ILE A 296 -19.93 7.45 -8.10
CA ILE A 296 -18.70 6.86 -8.62
C ILE A 296 -18.93 5.49 -9.28
N SER A 297 -20.17 5.04 -9.44
CA SER A 297 -20.52 3.73 -10.01
C SER A 297 -19.84 2.56 -9.27
N ARG A 298 -19.83 2.62 -7.94
CA ARG A 298 -19.36 1.55 -7.06
C ARG A 298 -20.56 0.81 -6.49
N GLU A 299 -20.83 -0.35 -7.05
CA GLU A 299 -21.83 -1.29 -6.51
C GLU A 299 -21.21 -2.08 -5.36
N THR A 300 -21.76 -1.94 -4.15
CA THR A 300 -21.34 -2.70 -2.97
C THR A 300 -22.49 -2.73 -1.96
N SER A 301 -22.72 -3.88 -1.31
CA SER A 301 -23.57 -3.91 -0.11
C SER A 301 -22.70 -3.61 1.09
N LEU A 302 -22.92 -2.45 1.71
CA LEU A 302 -22.19 -2.05 2.92
C LEU A 302 -22.51 -2.96 4.09
N GLU A 303 -23.76 -3.41 4.21
CA GLU A 303 -24.21 -4.30 5.28
C GLU A 303 -23.46 -5.64 5.23
N LYS A 304 -23.35 -6.24 4.03
CA LYS A 304 -22.58 -7.48 3.84
C LYS A 304 -21.08 -7.26 4.07
N LEU A 305 -20.54 -6.14 3.57
CA LEU A 305 -19.14 -5.79 3.78
C LEU A 305 -18.82 -5.74 5.28
N GLU A 306 -19.61 -5.00 6.05
CA GLU A 306 -19.44 -4.80 7.49
C GLU A 306 -19.60 -6.11 8.25
N ALA A 307 -20.63 -6.91 7.94
CA ALA A 307 -20.84 -8.21 8.57
C ALA A 307 -19.66 -9.16 8.34
N ASN A 308 -19.12 -9.20 7.11
CA ASN A 308 -18.00 -10.06 6.76
C ASN A 308 -16.68 -9.58 7.40
N VAL A 309 -16.42 -8.27 7.41
CA VAL A 309 -15.25 -7.70 8.11
C VAL A 309 -15.31 -8.00 9.60
N LEU A 310 -16.47 -7.83 10.25
CA LEU A 310 -16.64 -8.16 11.67
C LEU A 310 -16.42 -9.66 11.94
N ARG A 311 -16.87 -10.54 11.04
CA ARG A 311 -16.61 -11.98 11.14
C ARG A 311 -15.12 -12.30 11.07
N LEU A 312 -14.41 -11.73 10.09
CA LEU A 312 -12.96 -11.88 9.97
C LEU A 312 -12.20 -11.30 11.18
N ARG A 313 -12.65 -10.16 11.72
CA ARG A 313 -12.05 -9.57 12.93
C ARG A 313 -12.22 -10.42 14.16
N ARG A 314 -13.35 -11.11 14.33
CA ARG A 314 -13.57 -12.05 15.44
C ARG A 314 -12.65 -13.27 15.38
N ALA A 315 -12.27 -13.71 14.18
CA ALA A 315 -11.32 -14.80 13.99
C ALA A 315 -9.86 -14.38 14.28
N ASP A 316 -9.55 -13.10 14.09
CA ASP A 316 -8.28 -12.45 14.47
C ASP A 316 -7.02 -13.12 13.91
N ASN A 317 -7.13 -13.73 12.73
CA ASN A 317 -6.05 -14.47 12.07
C ASN A 317 -5.61 -13.85 10.72
N ILE A 318 -6.30 -12.83 10.24
CA ILE A 318 -6.04 -12.17 8.95
C ILE A 318 -5.89 -10.67 9.19
N HIS A 319 -4.79 -10.10 8.69
CA HIS A 319 -4.58 -8.65 8.72
C HIS A 319 -5.56 -7.96 7.76
N LEU A 320 -6.31 -6.98 8.27
CA LEU A 320 -7.37 -6.29 7.52
C LEU A 320 -7.00 -4.83 7.34
N HIS A 321 -6.76 -4.46 6.09
CA HIS A 321 -6.51 -3.11 5.63
C HIS A 321 -7.78 -2.61 4.91
N LEU A 322 -8.40 -1.54 5.39
CA LEU A 322 -9.57 -0.91 4.77
C LEU A 322 -9.22 0.47 4.21
N ASP A 323 -9.76 0.78 3.03
CA ASP A 323 -9.52 2.04 2.32
C ASP A 323 -10.74 2.94 2.27
N LEU A 324 -10.55 4.22 2.59
CA LEU A 324 -11.50 5.31 2.32
C LEU A 324 -10.87 6.35 1.41
N ILE A 325 -11.65 6.85 0.45
CA ILE A 325 -11.24 7.90 -0.47
C ILE A 325 -11.91 9.21 -0.10
N ALA A 326 -11.09 10.24 0.17
CA ALA A 326 -11.54 11.60 0.43
C ALA A 326 -11.72 12.40 -0.87
N GLY A 327 -12.74 13.26 -0.91
CA GLY A 327 -12.96 14.18 -2.04
C GLY A 327 -13.61 13.53 -3.26
N LEU A 328 -14.32 12.42 -3.05
CA LEU A 328 -15.24 11.88 -4.05
C LEU A 328 -16.45 12.84 -4.24
N PRO A 329 -17.13 12.80 -5.40
CA PRO A 329 -18.30 13.64 -5.64
C PRO A 329 -19.40 13.48 -4.56
N GLY A 330 -19.93 14.60 -4.06
CA GLY A 330 -21.01 14.60 -3.07
C GLY A 330 -20.55 14.26 -1.64
N GLN A 331 -19.25 14.30 -1.36
CA GLN A 331 -18.67 13.99 -0.07
C GLN A 331 -17.99 15.24 0.53
N GLY A 332 -18.60 15.81 1.56
CA GLY A 332 -18.03 16.91 2.35
C GLY A 332 -17.24 16.42 3.57
N SER A 333 -16.61 17.35 4.29
CA SER A 333 -15.72 17.02 5.42
C SER A 333 -16.44 16.26 6.53
N ALA A 334 -17.62 16.71 6.95
CA ALA A 334 -18.42 16.05 7.99
C ALA A 334 -18.78 14.61 7.60
N SER A 335 -19.33 14.42 6.40
CA SER A 335 -19.74 13.10 5.91
C SER A 335 -18.57 12.13 5.68
N PHE A 336 -17.38 12.65 5.37
CA PHE A 336 -16.17 11.83 5.30
C PHE A 336 -15.74 11.38 6.71
N LEU A 337 -15.80 12.25 7.71
CA LEU A 337 -15.48 11.90 9.09
C LEU A 337 -16.49 10.89 9.68
N GLU A 338 -17.76 10.96 9.29
CA GLU A 338 -18.74 9.91 9.59
C GLU A 338 -18.35 8.56 8.96
N SER A 339 -17.80 8.57 7.74
CA SER A 339 -17.28 7.36 7.10
C SER A 339 -16.08 6.80 7.85
N VAL A 340 -15.19 7.66 8.36
CA VAL A 340 -14.05 7.25 9.20
C VAL A 340 -14.55 6.56 10.46
N ASP A 341 -15.49 7.18 11.19
CA ASP A 341 -16.03 6.60 12.43
C ASP A 341 -16.70 5.24 12.16
N ARG A 342 -17.56 5.15 11.13
CA ARG A 342 -18.25 3.91 10.76
C ARG A 342 -17.29 2.77 10.37
N VAL A 343 -16.22 3.07 9.63
CA VAL A 343 -15.22 2.06 9.29
C VAL A 343 -14.39 1.65 10.51
N MET A 344 -14.10 2.58 11.41
CA MET A 344 -13.34 2.30 12.63
C MET A 344 -14.11 1.47 13.66
N GLU A 345 -15.44 1.49 13.63
CA GLU A 345 -16.28 0.54 14.37
C GLU A 345 -16.02 -0.92 13.98
N LEU A 346 -15.55 -1.16 12.74
CA LEU A 346 -15.11 -2.48 12.28
C LEU A 346 -13.74 -2.88 12.82
N ARG A 347 -13.06 -1.98 13.56
CA ARG A 347 -11.72 -2.18 14.14
C ARG A 347 -10.68 -2.76 13.17
N PRO A 348 -10.49 -2.17 11.98
CA PRO A 348 -9.48 -2.67 11.03
C PRO A 348 -8.09 -2.60 11.65
N HIS A 349 -7.18 -3.47 11.19
CA HIS A 349 -5.77 -3.39 11.61
C HIS A 349 -5.09 -2.16 11.00
N HIS A 350 -5.53 -1.78 9.78
CA HIS A 350 -5.07 -0.58 9.09
C HIS A 350 -6.25 0.13 8.43
N LEU A 351 -6.39 1.44 8.64
CA LEU A 351 -7.31 2.30 7.90
C LEU A 351 -6.52 3.32 7.10
N GLN A 352 -6.61 3.25 5.78
CA GLN A 352 -5.96 4.19 4.87
C GLN A 352 -6.96 5.25 4.39
N LEU A 353 -6.56 6.50 4.53
CA LEU A 353 -7.31 7.67 4.05
C LEU A 353 -6.52 8.34 2.93
N GLU A 354 -6.97 8.18 1.69
CA GLU A 354 -6.33 8.83 0.55
C GLU A 354 -7.27 9.81 -0.15
N PRO A 355 -6.81 11.03 -0.49
CA PRO A 355 -7.56 11.89 -1.39
C PRO A 355 -7.62 11.30 -2.80
N VAL A 356 -8.78 11.45 -3.46
CA VAL A 356 -8.98 10.92 -4.80
C VAL A 356 -7.95 11.45 -5.79
N LYS A 357 -7.46 10.56 -6.64
CA LYS A 357 -6.53 10.88 -7.74
C LYS A 357 -7.31 10.90 -9.05
N LEU A 358 -7.14 11.96 -9.84
CA LEU A 358 -7.79 12.11 -11.14
C LEU A 358 -6.92 11.49 -12.23
N LEU A 359 -6.90 10.16 -12.27
CA LEU A 359 -6.02 9.37 -13.14
C LEU A 359 -6.31 9.61 -14.63
N PRO A 360 -5.26 9.69 -15.49
CA PRO A 360 -5.41 9.69 -16.94
C PRO A 360 -6.30 8.54 -17.41
N GLY A 361 -7.23 8.81 -18.34
CA GLY A 361 -8.16 7.82 -18.86
C GLY A 361 -9.32 7.43 -17.94
N ALA A 362 -9.33 7.77 -16.64
CA ALA A 362 -10.47 7.47 -15.76
C ALA A 362 -11.70 8.36 -16.08
N PRO A 363 -12.94 7.84 -16.00
CA PRO A 363 -14.16 8.62 -16.18
C PRO A 363 -14.24 9.90 -15.34
N LEU A 364 -13.80 9.85 -14.09
CA LEU A 364 -13.84 10.98 -13.15
C LEU A 364 -12.97 12.14 -13.65
N ARG A 365 -11.78 11.87 -14.20
CA ARG A 365 -10.91 12.91 -14.78
C ARG A 365 -11.55 13.53 -16.02
N ARG A 366 -12.15 12.71 -16.91
CA ARG A 366 -12.85 13.22 -18.11
C ARG A 366 -13.98 14.17 -17.77
N ASN A 367 -14.69 13.89 -16.67
CA ASN A 367 -15.82 14.68 -16.21
C ASN A 367 -15.43 15.73 -15.14
N ALA A 368 -14.13 15.94 -14.88
CA ALA A 368 -13.68 16.80 -13.79
C ALA A 368 -14.22 18.24 -13.91
N ALA A 369 -14.26 18.79 -15.12
CA ALA A 369 -14.74 20.16 -15.35
C ALA A 369 -16.23 20.30 -15.04
N SER A 370 -17.07 19.37 -15.50
CA SER A 370 -18.52 19.39 -15.27
C SER A 370 -18.88 19.10 -13.81
N LEU A 371 -18.06 18.30 -13.13
CA LEU A 371 -18.20 18.00 -11.70
C LEU A 371 -17.56 19.07 -10.79
N GLY A 372 -16.98 20.14 -11.35
CA GLY A 372 -16.35 21.21 -10.58
C GLY A 372 -15.08 20.79 -9.83
N LEU A 373 -14.44 19.69 -10.23
CA LEU A 373 -13.22 19.17 -9.61
C LEU A 373 -12.00 19.96 -10.11
N ARG A 374 -11.05 20.19 -9.21
CA ARG A 374 -9.73 20.76 -9.51
C ARG A 374 -8.67 19.86 -8.90
N PHE A 375 -7.60 19.60 -9.65
CA PHE A 375 -6.60 18.60 -9.31
C PHE A 375 -5.23 19.03 -9.80
N ASP A 376 -4.17 18.43 -9.24
CA ASP A 376 -2.81 18.66 -9.69
C ASP A 376 -2.65 18.15 -11.14
N PRO A 377 -2.18 18.98 -12.09
CA PRO A 377 -1.96 18.52 -13.46
C PRO A 377 -0.82 17.48 -13.57
N HIS A 378 0.01 17.30 -12.55
CA HIS A 378 1.12 16.35 -12.53
C HIS A 378 0.81 15.14 -11.64
N PRO A 379 1.41 13.96 -11.91
CA PRO A 379 1.33 12.82 -11.01
C PRO A 379 1.74 13.19 -9.58
N PRO A 380 1.00 12.75 -8.54
CA PRO A 380 -0.01 11.70 -8.58
C PRO A 380 -1.45 12.17 -8.83
N TYR A 381 -1.66 13.35 -9.44
CA TYR A 381 -2.97 13.88 -9.85
C TYR A 381 -3.97 14.04 -8.70
N GLY A 382 -3.47 14.34 -7.51
CA GLY A 382 -4.30 14.49 -6.32
C GLY A 382 -5.33 15.61 -6.49
N VAL A 383 -6.54 15.38 -5.99
CA VAL A 383 -7.56 16.43 -5.89
C VAL A 383 -7.06 17.58 -5.01
N LEU A 384 -7.32 18.80 -5.47
CA LEU A 384 -6.97 20.06 -4.79
C LEU A 384 -8.23 20.80 -4.33
N LYS A 385 -9.36 20.62 -5.00
CA LYS A 385 -10.65 21.20 -4.61
C LYS A 385 -11.80 20.44 -5.25
N THR A 386 -12.90 20.31 -4.52
CA THR A 386 -14.19 19.84 -5.04
C THR A 386 -15.27 20.90 -4.76
N PRO A 387 -16.50 20.73 -5.26
CA PRO A 387 -17.63 21.57 -4.82
C PRO A 387 -17.89 21.48 -3.31
N ASP A 388 -17.61 20.33 -2.70
CA ASP A 388 -17.94 20.01 -1.31
C ASP A 388 -16.75 20.21 -0.34
N LEU A 389 -15.53 20.33 -0.86
CA LEU A 389 -14.29 20.44 -0.07
C LEU A 389 -13.35 21.50 -0.65
N THR A 390 -12.96 22.43 0.20
CA THR A 390 -11.85 23.35 -0.07
C THR A 390 -10.49 22.62 -0.01
N PHE A 391 -9.46 23.27 -0.55
CA PHE A 391 -8.09 22.78 -0.41
C PHE A 391 -7.69 22.63 1.07
N GLU A 392 -8.04 23.60 1.90
CA GLU A 392 -7.75 23.56 3.33
C GLU A 392 -8.40 22.34 4.00
N GLU A 393 -9.68 22.08 3.73
CA GLU A 393 -10.36 20.90 4.29
C GLU A 393 -9.74 19.58 3.82
N LEU A 394 -9.35 19.47 2.54
CA LEU A 394 -8.60 18.31 2.05
C LEU A 394 -7.27 18.14 2.79
N GLU A 395 -6.52 19.21 3.04
CA GLU A 395 -5.29 19.17 3.82
C GLU A 395 -5.53 18.79 5.30
N ARG A 396 -6.69 19.13 5.87
CA ARG A 396 -7.07 18.67 7.20
C ARG A 396 -7.35 17.17 7.22
N LEU A 397 -8.05 16.65 6.22
CA LEU A 397 -8.28 15.21 6.07
C LEU A 397 -6.98 14.43 5.86
N ARG A 398 -6.02 14.97 5.08
CA ARG A 398 -4.67 14.41 4.96
C ARG A 398 -3.94 14.40 6.31
N GLY A 399 -4.06 15.47 7.10
CA GLY A 399 -3.52 15.53 8.46
C GLY A 399 -4.10 14.45 9.38
N ILE A 400 -5.40 14.17 9.27
CA ILE A 400 -6.07 13.07 9.99
C ILE A 400 -5.54 11.71 9.54
N GLY A 401 -5.41 11.47 8.23
CA GLY A 401 -4.79 10.25 7.70
C GLY A 401 -3.37 10.05 8.23
N ARG A 402 -2.57 11.13 8.25
CA ARG A 402 -1.21 11.10 8.81
C ARG A 402 -1.19 10.79 10.31
N LEU A 403 -2.17 11.27 11.08
CA LEU A 403 -2.29 10.93 12.49
C LEU A 403 -2.61 9.45 12.68
N LEU A 404 -3.53 8.87 11.87
CA LEU A 404 -3.81 7.43 11.89
C LEU A 404 -2.55 6.60 11.58
N ASP A 405 -1.79 6.97 10.54
CA ASP A 405 -0.50 6.34 10.21
C ASP A 405 0.50 6.39 11.37
N LEU A 406 0.50 7.51 12.09
CA LEU A 406 1.38 7.71 13.23
C LEU A 406 0.84 7.10 14.51
N THR A 407 -0.35 6.52 14.54
CA THR A 407 -0.98 6.01 15.76
C THR A 407 -1.53 4.62 15.51
N TRP A 408 -2.82 4.51 15.22
CA TRP A 408 -3.58 3.28 15.04
C TRP A 408 -2.90 2.29 14.09
N ASN A 409 -2.54 2.75 12.88
CA ASN A 409 -1.94 1.91 11.82
C ASN A 409 -0.53 1.43 12.16
N ALA A 410 0.15 2.10 13.10
CA ALA A 410 1.44 1.71 13.63
C ALA A 410 1.32 0.89 14.94
N GLU A 411 0.11 0.44 15.28
CA GLU A 411 -0.22 -0.32 16.49
C GLU A 411 0.27 0.34 17.78
N ARG A 412 0.22 1.67 17.81
CA ARG A 412 0.59 2.48 18.98
C ARG A 412 -0.49 3.49 19.30
N LEU A 413 -0.56 3.92 20.56
CA LEU A 413 -1.56 4.88 21.05
C LEU A 413 -3.01 4.39 20.92
N GLN A 414 -3.25 3.07 20.83
CA GLN A 414 -4.58 2.52 20.60
C GLN A 414 -5.51 2.81 21.78
N GLU A 415 -5.06 2.54 23.01
CA GLU A 415 -5.87 2.80 24.20
C GLU A 415 -6.05 4.31 24.43
N PHE A 416 -4.97 5.08 24.25
CA PHE A 416 -5.04 6.53 24.33
C PHE A 416 -6.11 7.08 23.38
N LEU A 417 -6.12 6.63 22.13
CA LEU A 417 -7.11 7.04 21.14
C LEU A 417 -8.51 6.56 21.48
N GLU A 418 -8.70 5.36 22.02
CA GLU A 418 -10.01 4.87 22.46
C GLU A 418 -10.61 5.77 23.55
N LEU A 419 -9.82 6.09 24.59
CA LEU A 419 -10.27 6.99 25.66
C LEU A 419 -10.49 8.42 25.14
N LEU A 420 -9.61 8.91 24.27
CA LEU A 420 -9.77 10.24 23.69
C LEU A 420 -11.01 10.31 22.81
N SER A 421 -11.31 9.23 22.07
CA SER A 421 -12.53 9.10 21.27
C SER A 421 -13.77 9.16 22.14
N ALA A 422 -13.77 8.48 23.29
CA ALA A 422 -14.88 8.55 24.25
C ALA A 422 -15.08 9.98 24.78
N LEU A 423 -14.01 10.70 25.09
CA LEU A 423 -14.08 12.09 25.56
C LEU A 423 -14.67 13.04 24.50
N TYR A 424 -14.29 12.88 23.24
CA TYR A 424 -14.79 13.73 22.14
C TYR A 424 -16.10 13.22 21.51
N GLY A 425 -16.57 12.03 21.93
CA GLY A 425 -17.76 11.35 21.43
C GLY A 425 -17.59 10.57 20.12
N SER A 426 -16.45 10.68 19.44
CA SER A 426 -16.04 9.79 18.33
C SER A 426 -14.54 9.94 18.02
N LEU A 427 -13.97 8.96 17.30
CA LEU A 427 -12.58 8.98 16.91
C LEU A 427 -12.27 10.11 15.93
N SER A 428 -13.13 10.34 14.94
CA SER A 428 -12.94 11.40 13.96
C SER A 428 -12.91 12.79 14.61
N LYS A 429 -13.70 13.02 15.67
CA LYS A 429 -13.69 14.26 16.47
C LYS A 429 -12.40 14.40 17.29
N ALA A 430 -11.94 13.32 17.92
CA ALA A 430 -10.66 13.29 18.63
C ALA A 430 -9.49 13.59 17.68
N LEU A 431 -9.44 12.92 16.52
CA LEU A 431 -8.43 13.15 15.49
C LEU A 431 -8.48 14.57 14.93
N LYS A 432 -9.68 15.16 14.76
CA LYS A 432 -9.84 16.56 14.34
C LYS A 432 -9.27 17.54 15.37
N ALA A 433 -9.42 17.27 16.66
CA ALA A 433 -8.82 18.08 17.71
C ALA A 433 -7.29 17.97 17.72
N LEU A 434 -6.76 16.74 17.62
CA LEU A 434 -5.32 16.48 17.48
C LEU A 434 -4.73 17.14 16.24
N GLU A 435 -5.40 17.03 15.08
CA GLU A 435 -4.98 17.65 13.82
C GLU A 435 -4.89 19.17 13.95
N SER A 436 -5.87 19.78 14.63
CA SER A 436 -5.88 21.23 14.87
C SER A 436 -4.69 21.66 15.72
N PHE A 437 -4.35 20.89 16.76
CA PHE A 437 -3.17 21.13 17.60
C PHE A 437 -1.87 20.93 16.80
N TRP A 438 -1.73 19.82 16.11
CA TRP A 438 -0.56 19.50 15.29
C TRP A 438 -0.27 20.54 14.23
N ARG A 439 -1.30 21.04 13.57
CA ARG A 439 -1.18 22.11 12.58
C ARG A 439 -0.70 23.41 13.22
N LYS A 440 -1.27 23.82 14.36
CA LYS A 440 -0.85 25.02 15.11
C LYS A 440 0.62 24.93 15.55
N GLN A 441 1.08 23.74 15.94
CA GLN A 441 2.46 23.49 16.35
C GLN A 441 3.43 23.24 15.18
N GLY A 442 2.94 23.15 13.95
CA GLY A 442 3.74 22.87 12.75
C GLY A 442 4.34 21.45 12.72
N LEU A 443 3.74 20.49 13.43
CA LEU A 443 4.29 19.14 13.63
C LEU A 443 4.27 18.28 12.36
N PHE A 444 3.32 18.51 11.45
CA PHE A 444 3.25 17.78 10.17
C PHE A 444 4.48 17.96 9.26
N ARG A 445 5.32 18.98 9.53
CA ARG A 445 6.55 19.24 8.76
C ARG A 445 7.80 18.61 9.39
N ARG A 446 7.66 17.90 10.52
CA ARG A 446 8.77 17.35 11.29
C ARG A 446 8.78 15.83 11.22
N LEU A 447 9.98 15.26 11.17
CA LEU A 447 10.18 13.84 11.42
C LEU A 447 10.37 13.66 12.93
N LEU A 448 9.35 13.14 13.59
CA LEU A 448 9.39 12.88 15.03
C LEU A 448 9.91 11.47 15.29
N SER A 449 10.83 11.34 16.25
CA SER A 449 11.13 10.04 16.84
C SER A 449 9.90 9.50 17.58
N GLN A 450 9.88 8.21 17.87
CA GLN A 450 8.79 7.62 18.64
C GLN A 450 8.61 8.33 20.00
N ARG A 451 9.70 8.57 20.72
CA ARG A 451 9.65 9.35 21.97
C ARG A 451 9.06 10.74 21.78
N ALA A 452 9.56 11.51 20.80
CA ALA A 452 9.07 12.87 20.56
C ALA A 452 7.58 12.88 20.18
N LEU A 453 7.12 11.87 19.45
CA LEU A 453 5.71 11.71 19.13
C LEU A 453 4.85 11.65 20.40
N PHE A 454 5.18 10.75 21.34
CA PHE A 454 4.44 10.62 22.60
C PHE A 454 4.53 11.87 23.48
N GLU A 455 5.67 12.56 23.48
CA GLU A 455 5.83 13.85 24.16
C GLU A 455 4.91 14.94 23.57
N GLU A 456 4.66 14.95 22.26
CA GLU A 456 3.68 15.88 21.65
C GLU A 456 2.22 15.53 21.99
N PHE A 457 1.88 14.24 22.13
CA PHE A 457 0.57 13.83 22.66
C PHE A 457 0.40 14.22 24.13
N TRP A 458 1.46 14.13 24.92
CA TRP A 458 1.48 14.67 26.28
C TRP A 458 1.30 16.18 26.30
N HIS A 459 1.98 16.90 25.40
CA HIS A 459 1.82 18.34 25.27
C HIS A 459 0.37 18.73 24.91
N PHE A 460 -0.27 17.96 24.01
CA PHE A 460 -1.69 18.11 23.71
C PHE A 460 -2.57 17.96 24.95
N LEU A 461 -2.37 16.89 25.74
CA LEU A 461 -3.12 16.68 26.99
C LEU A 461 -2.92 17.83 27.97
N ARG A 462 -1.68 18.25 28.23
CA ARG A 462 -1.41 19.37 29.13
C ARG A 462 -2.02 20.70 28.67
N THR A 463 -2.20 20.86 27.37
CA THR A 463 -2.74 22.10 26.80
C THR A 463 -4.26 22.16 26.85
N TYR A 464 -4.95 21.03 26.62
CA TYR A 464 -6.41 21.01 26.47
C TYR A 464 -7.17 20.22 27.53
N HIS A 465 -6.48 19.33 28.25
CA HIS A 465 -7.05 18.33 29.16
C HIS A 465 -6.22 18.19 30.44
N SER A 466 -5.91 19.32 31.09
CA SER A 466 -5.06 19.38 32.29
C SER A 466 -5.79 19.07 33.60
N ASP A 467 -7.12 18.91 33.56
CA ASP A 467 -7.93 18.61 34.74
C ASP A 467 -7.58 17.20 35.28
N PRO A 468 -7.44 17.01 36.61
CA PRO A 468 -7.26 15.70 37.24
C PRO A 468 -8.24 14.60 36.79
N GLU A 469 -9.46 14.95 36.35
CA GLU A 469 -10.42 13.99 35.81
C GLU A 469 -9.91 13.26 34.55
N HIS A 470 -8.97 13.86 33.82
CA HIS A 470 -8.35 13.29 32.62
C HIS A 470 -7.13 12.41 32.91
N LYS A 471 -6.85 12.09 34.18
CA LYS A 471 -5.81 11.13 34.56
C LYS A 471 -5.85 9.79 33.79
N PRO A 472 -7.02 9.20 33.47
CA PRO A 472 -7.07 8.00 32.64
C PRO A 472 -6.40 8.16 31.26
N LEU A 473 -6.47 9.34 30.63
CA LEU A 473 -5.81 9.61 29.34
C LEU A 473 -4.28 9.65 29.48
N GLN A 474 -3.78 10.26 30.55
CA GLN A 474 -2.35 10.26 30.85
C GLN A 474 -1.85 8.82 31.07
N GLU A 475 -2.58 8.04 31.87
CA GLU A 475 -2.23 6.65 32.17
C GLU A 475 -2.27 5.76 30.92
N ALA A 476 -3.25 5.95 30.02
CA ALA A 476 -3.29 5.27 28.73
C ALA A 476 -2.11 5.65 27.83
N LEU A 477 -1.77 6.94 27.73
CA LEU A 477 -0.60 7.41 26.99
C LEU A 477 0.70 6.77 27.52
N ALA A 478 0.85 6.73 28.84
CA ALA A 478 1.98 6.12 29.52
C ALA A 478 2.09 4.61 29.24
N ARG A 479 0.95 3.90 29.28
CA ARG A 479 0.90 2.46 29.03
C ARG A 479 1.19 2.13 27.57
N ASP A 480 0.61 2.86 26.63
CA ASP A 480 0.89 2.70 25.21
C ASP A 480 2.38 2.97 24.92
N PHE A 481 2.99 3.98 25.54
CA PHE A 481 4.41 4.27 25.37
C PHE A 481 5.30 3.13 25.89
N ALA A 482 5.01 2.63 27.09
CA ALA A 482 5.77 1.56 27.72
C ALA A 482 5.69 0.22 26.96
N ARG A 483 4.68 0.02 26.11
CA ARG A 483 4.53 -1.17 25.25
C ARG A 483 5.38 -1.14 23.98
N VAL A 484 5.72 0.05 23.48
CA VAL A 484 6.41 0.20 22.19
C VAL A 484 7.83 0.74 22.32
N GLU A 485 8.18 1.36 23.44
CA GLU A 485 9.50 1.95 23.68
C GLU A 485 10.19 1.29 24.89
N ARG A 486 11.49 1.00 24.72
CA ARG A 486 12.33 0.55 25.84
C ARG A 486 12.84 1.76 26.62
N ILE A 487 12.41 1.91 27.86
CA ILE A 487 12.67 3.12 28.65
C ILE A 487 13.69 2.85 29.75
N ALA A 488 14.71 3.70 29.84
CA ALA A 488 15.56 3.77 31.03
C ALA A 488 14.87 4.65 32.08
N PRO A 489 14.76 4.23 33.36
CA PRO A 489 14.06 5.01 34.39
C PRO A 489 14.54 6.46 34.51
N ALA A 490 15.86 6.70 34.40
CA ALA A 490 16.45 8.04 34.45
C ALA A 490 16.06 8.96 33.28
N GLN A 491 15.45 8.40 32.22
CA GLN A 491 15.02 9.10 31.03
C GLN A 491 13.50 9.02 30.82
N ALA A 492 12.75 8.54 31.81
CA ALA A 492 11.30 8.40 31.70
C ALA A 492 10.62 9.78 31.49
N PRO A 493 9.73 9.90 30.49
CA PRO A 493 8.92 11.10 30.33
C PRO A 493 8.02 11.39 31.55
N GLU A 494 7.65 12.67 31.71
CA GLU A 494 6.83 13.18 32.82
C GLU A 494 5.48 12.48 32.97
N PHE A 495 4.91 11.96 31.88
CA PHE A 495 3.62 11.27 31.93
C PHE A 495 3.68 9.85 32.54
N LEU A 496 4.88 9.30 32.81
CA LEU A 496 5.07 8.04 33.52
C LEU A 496 5.24 8.29 35.03
N ASP A 497 4.45 7.58 35.84
CA ASP A 497 4.62 7.55 37.29
C ASP A 497 5.54 6.38 37.68
N LEU A 498 6.71 6.70 38.22
CA LEU A 498 7.72 5.74 38.70
C LEU A 498 7.86 5.72 40.22
N ASP A 499 6.95 6.37 40.96
CA ASP A 499 7.05 6.53 42.41
C ASP A 499 6.62 5.27 43.16
N LEU A 500 7.46 4.23 43.11
CA LEU A 500 7.22 2.95 43.77
C LEU A 500 7.60 2.99 45.25
N HIS A 501 6.71 2.54 46.13
CA HIS A 501 7.00 2.34 47.55
C HIS A 501 8.03 1.21 47.76
N PRO A 502 8.76 1.16 48.89
CA PRO A 502 9.81 0.15 49.12
C PRO A 502 9.34 -1.31 48.99
N GLU A 503 8.12 -1.62 49.44
CA GLU A 503 7.52 -2.96 49.31
C GLU A 503 7.20 -3.31 47.85
N GLU A 504 6.77 -2.32 47.08
CA GLU A 504 6.47 -2.46 45.65
C GLU A 504 7.76 -2.69 44.85
N GLN A 505 8.83 -1.96 45.17
CA GLN A 505 10.16 -2.17 44.61
C GLN A 505 10.68 -3.59 44.91
N GLN A 506 10.37 -4.14 46.10
CA GLN A 506 10.73 -5.51 46.44
C GLN A 506 9.96 -6.52 45.58
N ARG A 507 8.64 -6.37 45.43
CA ARG A 507 7.81 -7.22 44.56
C ARG A 507 8.27 -7.19 43.09
N VAL A 508 8.62 -6.00 42.59
CA VAL A 508 9.20 -5.83 41.24
C VAL A 508 10.50 -6.62 41.13
N ARG A 509 11.43 -6.48 42.08
CA ARG A 509 12.72 -7.21 42.08
C ARG A 509 12.53 -8.72 42.08
N GLU A 510 11.61 -9.22 42.90
CA GLU A 510 11.29 -10.65 42.96
C GLU A 510 10.71 -11.15 41.63
N ARG A 511 9.79 -10.40 41.02
CA ARG A 511 9.22 -10.81 39.73
C ARG A 511 10.25 -10.76 38.60
N VAL A 512 11.08 -9.72 38.53
CA VAL A 512 12.14 -9.60 37.52
C VAL A 512 13.14 -10.74 37.65
N ARG A 513 13.47 -11.17 38.89
CA ARG A 513 14.32 -12.34 39.10
C ARG A 513 13.71 -13.61 38.52
N LEU A 514 12.42 -13.85 38.77
CA LEU A 514 11.70 -15.01 38.20
C LEU A 514 11.70 -15.00 36.66
N GLU A 515 11.45 -13.85 36.03
CA GLU A 515 11.51 -13.75 34.57
C GLU A 515 12.94 -13.91 34.02
N THR A 516 13.94 -13.40 34.73
CA THR A 516 15.35 -13.58 34.36
C THR A 516 15.77 -15.05 34.42
N ASP A 517 15.34 -15.76 35.46
CA ASP A 517 15.64 -17.19 35.62
C ASP A 517 14.96 -18.03 34.52
N ARG A 518 13.76 -17.66 34.07
CA ARG A 518 13.04 -18.34 32.97
C ARG A 518 13.77 -18.28 31.63
N ILE A 519 14.41 -17.15 31.33
CA ILE A 519 15.10 -16.95 30.04
C ILE A 519 16.60 -17.29 30.09
N LYS A 520 17.10 -17.72 31.25
CA LYS A 520 18.51 -17.98 31.46
C LYS A 520 19.04 -19.01 30.46
N GLY A 521 20.13 -18.67 29.77
CA GLY A 521 20.76 -19.53 28.78
C GLY A 521 20.13 -19.49 27.37
N GLN A 522 19.06 -18.71 27.16
CA GLN A 522 18.38 -18.61 25.85
C GLN A 522 18.95 -17.53 24.91
N GLY A 523 20.00 -16.81 25.33
CA GLY A 523 20.56 -15.69 24.56
C GLY A 523 19.66 -14.46 24.50
N ILE A 524 18.66 -14.37 25.39
CA ILE A 524 17.71 -13.26 25.49
C ILE A 524 18.19 -12.29 26.57
N LYS A 525 18.22 -11.00 26.25
CA LYS A 525 18.48 -9.92 27.20
C LYS A 525 17.16 -9.35 27.72
N LEU A 526 17.04 -9.28 29.04
CA LEU A 526 15.90 -8.69 29.74
C LEU A 526 16.24 -7.30 30.26
N GLN A 527 15.35 -6.36 30.02
CA GLN A 527 15.27 -5.07 30.69
C GLN A 527 13.84 -4.87 31.19
N HIS A 528 13.62 -3.96 32.13
CA HIS A 528 12.28 -3.74 32.65
C HIS A 528 12.02 -2.28 33.05
N LEU A 529 10.74 -1.94 33.12
CA LEU A 529 10.22 -0.70 33.69
C LEU A 529 9.01 -1.06 34.54
N ALA A 530 8.91 -0.51 35.75
CA ALA A 530 7.73 -0.63 36.59
C ALA A 530 7.11 0.75 36.77
N CYS A 531 5.82 0.85 36.48
CA CYS A 531 5.07 2.11 36.58
C CYS A 531 3.84 1.93 37.45
N VAL A 532 3.45 3.01 38.12
CA VAL A 532 2.26 3.10 38.96
C VAL A 532 1.09 3.60 38.13
N PHE A 533 -0.06 2.96 38.31
CA PHE A 533 -1.32 3.33 37.70
C PHE A 533 -2.41 3.36 38.78
N SER A 534 -3.45 4.16 38.56
CA SER A 534 -4.57 4.32 39.49
C SER A 534 -5.93 4.32 38.82
N GLN A 535 -5.95 4.39 37.48
CA GLN A 535 -7.14 4.52 36.66
C GLN A 535 -7.15 3.48 35.53
N LEU A 536 -6.61 2.28 35.78
CA LEU A 536 -6.69 1.19 34.82
C LEU A 536 -8.17 0.83 34.55
N PRO A 537 -8.55 0.47 33.30
CA PRO A 537 -9.94 0.24 32.94
C PRO A 537 -10.68 -0.77 33.84
N HIS A 538 -9.99 -1.80 34.32
CA HIS A 538 -10.53 -2.86 35.19
C HIS A 538 -10.34 -2.60 36.69
N ARG A 539 -9.63 -1.53 37.08
CA ARG A 539 -9.25 -1.21 38.47
C ARG A 539 -9.17 0.31 38.68
N GLN A 540 -10.32 0.97 38.57
CA GLN A 540 -10.43 2.40 38.81
C GLN A 540 -10.22 2.74 40.30
N ASN A 541 -9.51 3.84 40.56
CA ASN A 541 -9.15 4.32 41.90
C ASN A 541 -8.33 3.33 42.74
N GLN A 542 -7.67 2.36 42.11
CA GLN A 542 -6.82 1.39 42.79
C GLN A 542 -5.38 1.52 42.31
N ARG A 543 -4.47 1.80 43.26
CA ARG A 543 -3.03 1.80 43.01
C ARG A 543 -2.59 0.41 42.54
N THR A 544 -2.12 0.35 41.31
CA THR A 544 -1.74 -0.88 40.61
C THR A 544 -0.38 -0.68 39.96
N ILE A 545 0.50 -1.67 40.06
CA ILE A 545 1.83 -1.61 39.46
C ILE A 545 1.82 -2.47 38.21
N LEU A 546 2.20 -1.90 37.07
CA LEU A 546 2.48 -2.67 35.87
C LEU A 546 3.98 -2.74 35.64
N LEU A 547 4.49 -3.96 35.55
CA LEU A 547 5.85 -4.30 35.18
C LEU A 547 5.90 -4.63 33.68
N PHE A 548 6.60 -3.80 32.92
CA PHE A 548 6.92 -4.02 31.52
C PHE A 548 8.28 -4.70 31.42
N VAL A 549 8.32 -5.89 30.81
CA VAL A 549 9.53 -6.69 30.62
C VAL A 549 9.89 -6.69 29.14
N TYR A 550 11.01 -6.06 28.82
CA TYR A 550 11.55 -5.92 27.46
C TYR A 550 12.53 -7.05 27.19
N LEU A 551 12.18 -7.95 26.28
CA LEU A 551 13.01 -9.06 25.84
C LEU A 551 13.60 -8.73 24.47
N THR A 552 14.92 -8.80 24.38
CA THR A 552 15.66 -8.52 23.15
C THR A 552 16.61 -9.67 22.82
N ARG A 553 16.66 -10.05 21.55
CA ARG A 553 17.62 -11.04 21.04
C ARG A 553 18.15 -10.59 19.67
N PRO A 554 19.37 -10.97 19.28
CA PRO A 554 19.92 -10.60 17.97
C PRO A 554 18.99 -11.05 16.84
N GLY A 555 18.72 -10.15 15.88
CA GLY A 555 17.96 -10.47 14.67
C GLY A 555 16.44 -10.60 14.83
N ALA A 556 15.86 -10.29 15.99
CA ALA A 556 14.41 -10.31 16.18
C ALA A 556 13.87 -8.99 16.75
N ALA A 557 12.59 -8.72 16.50
CA ALA A 557 11.88 -7.61 17.12
C ALA A 557 11.87 -7.76 18.65
N MET A 558 11.88 -6.62 19.35
CA MET A 558 11.72 -6.59 20.80
C MET A 558 10.33 -7.11 21.18
N GLN A 559 10.27 -7.98 22.17
CA GLN A 559 9.03 -8.42 22.77
C GLN A 559 8.82 -7.69 24.09
N VAL A 560 7.58 -7.28 24.36
CA VAL A 560 7.22 -6.60 25.61
C VAL A 560 6.13 -7.38 26.32
N HIS A 561 6.42 -7.83 27.53
CA HIS A 561 5.42 -8.47 28.41
C HIS A 561 4.98 -7.49 29.48
N GLN A 562 3.66 -7.30 29.60
CA GLN A 562 3.07 -6.51 30.68
C GLN A 562 2.60 -7.47 31.79
N ILE A 563 3.04 -7.23 33.02
CA ILE A 563 2.70 -8.03 34.19
C ILE A 563 2.10 -7.08 35.24
N GLU A 564 0.88 -7.36 35.67
CA GLU A 564 0.28 -6.67 36.81
C GLU A 564 0.78 -7.31 38.12
N LEU A 565 1.26 -6.50 39.06
CA LEU A 565 1.85 -6.99 40.32
C LEU A 565 0.88 -6.98 41.49
#